data_AF-A0A960I8X5-F1
#
_entry.id   AF-A0A960I8X5-F1
#
_cell.length_a   1.000
_cell.length_b   1.000
_cell.length_c   1.000
_cell.angle_alpha   90.00
_cell.angle_beta   90.00
_cell.angle_gamma   90.00
#
_symmetry.space_group_name_H-M   'P 1'
#
loop_
_entity.id
_entity.type
_entity.pdbx_description
1 polymer ?
#
loop_
_entity_poly.entity_id
_entity_poly.type
_entity_poly.pdbx_seq_one_letter_code
_entity_poly.pdbx_strand_id
1 'polypeptide(L)'
;MTRIGFLGPLGTNTEQALKTQPDLAAGEFVLFRTMPDVLDAVEHGEVDLGFVAIENSIEGAVNLSQDELAFNHDLLIQREVVLDIEHCLMAPKGTTIDDVKVVLSIPIATAQCHTFLRNRLSHAEVRAANSTAEGARLAAELGHGHAAVAPRLSAELYDLDILDDNINDQQGNQTRFVLVARDGVPAPTGHDRTALVIYQRADEPGSLISILQEFAARRINLSNLLSRPTKDGGLGDYCFIVYADGHIADELLADAIRSLRAKQGRVKFLGSYPAAGDQATEARENADARWRDADDWVRSLQQQIRRG
;
A
#
# COMPACT_ATOMS: atom_id res chain seq x y z
N MET A 1 -4.45 -18.29 -16.80
CA MET A 1 -3.71 -17.04 -16.64
C MET A 1 -4.29 -16.37 -15.41
N THR A 2 -3.47 -15.87 -14.49
CA THR A 2 -3.98 -15.28 -13.24
C THR A 2 -4.69 -13.97 -13.54
N ARG A 3 -5.93 -13.80 -13.05
CA ARG A 3 -6.75 -12.61 -13.26
C ARG A 3 -6.52 -11.62 -12.12
N ILE A 4 -6.08 -10.41 -12.46
CA ILE A 4 -5.68 -9.38 -11.48
C ILE A 4 -6.57 -8.14 -11.65
N GLY A 5 -7.32 -7.82 -10.60
CA GLY A 5 -8.16 -6.63 -10.52
C GLY A 5 -7.39 -5.41 -10.01
N PHE A 6 -7.59 -4.24 -10.63
CA PHE A 6 -7.07 -2.98 -10.09
C PHE A 6 -7.91 -1.75 -10.52
N LEU A 7 -7.67 -0.62 -9.86
CA LEU A 7 -8.32 0.66 -10.15
C LEU A 7 -7.91 1.19 -11.53
N GLY A 8 -8.88 1.30 -12.43
CA GLY A 8 -8.72 1.95 -13.73
C GLY A 8 -8.83 3.47 -13.66
N PRO A 9 -8.73 4.16 -14.82
CA PRO A 9 -8.49 3.61 -16.15
C PRO A 9 -7.06 3.10 -16.35
N LEU A 10 -6.73 2.56 -17.53
CA LEU A 10 -5.36 2.23 -17.90
C LEU A 10 -4.47 3.48 -17.86
N GLY A 11 -3.19 3.34 -17.53
CA GLY A 11 -2.20 4.42 -17.43
C GLY A 11 -2.04 5.02 -16.05
N THR A 12 -2.75 4.49 -15.04
CA THR A 12 -2.61 4.93 -13.65
C THR A 12 -1.28 4.46 -13.04
N ASN A 13 -0.89 5.10 -11.94
CA ASN A 13 0.25 4.64 -11.12
C ASN A 13 0.06 3.20 -10.63
N THR A 14 -1.19 2.76 -10.43
CA THR A 14 -1.51 1.39 -10.05
C THR A 14 -1.10 0.39 -11.14
N GLU A 15 -1.43 0.67 -12.41
CA GLU A 15 -0.98 -0.18 -13.51
C GLU A 15 0.53 -0.14 -13.69
N GLN A 16 1.14 1.05 -13.57
CA GLN A 16 2.60 1.21 -13.65
C GLN A 16 3.31 0.37 -12.59
N ALA A 17 2.86 0.44 -11.33
CA ALA A 17 3.41 -0.34 -10.23
C ALA A 17 3.26 -1.85 -10.48
N LEU A 18 2.09 -2.29 -10.95
CA LEU A 18 1.84 -3.70 -11.28
C LEU A 18 2.79 -4.19 -12.38
N LYS A 19 2.99 -3.40 -13.43
CA LYS A 19 3.87 -3.73 -14.57
C LYS A 19 5.35 -3.81 -14.21
N THR A 20 5.78 -3.26 -13.07
CA THR A 20 7.15 -3.45 -12.57
C THR A 20 7.43 -4.89 -12.12
N GLN A 21 6.38 -5.69 -11.89
CA GLN A 21 6.48 -7.07 -11.41
C GLN A 21 6.28 -8.03 -12.59
N PRO A 22 7.31 -8.72 -13.11
CA PRO A 22 7.20 -9.51 -14.34
C PRO A 22 6.17 -10.64 -14.28
N ASP A 23 6.00 -11.26 -13.10
CA ASP A 23 5.00 -12.30 -12.87
C ASP A 23 3.57 -11.76 -12.88
N LEU A 24 3.35 -10.56 -12.32
CA LEU A 24 2.04 -9.90 -12.36
C LEU A 24 1.76 -9.30 -13.74
N ALA A 25 2.78 -8.76 -14.42
CA ALA A 25 2.68 -8.18 -15.75
C ALA A 25 2.23 -9.19 -16.81
N ALA A 26 2.46 -10.49 -16.57
CA ALA A 26 2.00 -11.60 -17.40
C ALA A 26 0.57 -12.09 -17.04
N GLY A 27 -0.14 -11.41 -16.14
CA GLY A 27 -1.52 -11.70 -15.78
C GLY A 27 -2.56 -11.16 -16.79
N GLU A 28 -3.81 -11.54 -16.59
CA GLU A 28 -4.96 -10.95 -17.26
C GLU A 28 -5.52 -9.81 -16.39
N PHE A 29 -5.61 -8.60 -16.92
CA PHE A 29 -6.02 -7.41 -16.16
C PHE A 29 -7.51 -7.14 -16.24
N VAL A 30 -8.12 -6.88 -15.08
CA VAL A 30 -9.53 -6.50 -14.95
C VAL A 30 -9.61 -5.13 -14.26
N LEU A 31 -10.24 -4.17 -14.92
CA LEU A 31 -10.30 -2.78 -14.46
C LEU A 31 -11.58 -2.53 -13.66
N PHE A 32 -11.43 -1.89 -12.51
CA PHE A 32 -12.52 -1.48 -11.65
C PHE A 32 -12.56 0.04 -11.50
N ARG A 33 -13.72 0.56 -11.06
CA ARG A 33 -13.96 2.01 -10.97
C ARG A 33 -13.51 2.58 -9.64
N THR A 34 -13.51 1.75 -8.59
CA THR A 34 -13.09 2.14 -7.25
C THR A 34 -12.22 1.05 -6.62
N MET A 35 -11.45 1.41 -5.59
CA MET A 35 -10.65 0.44 -4.84
C MET A 35 -11.51 -0.60 -4.07
N PRO A 36 -12.64 -0.22 -3.44
CA PRO A 36 -13.58 -1.18 -2.88
C PRO A 36 -14.07 -2.21 -3.90
N ASP A 37 -14.44 -1.79 -5.12
CA ASP A 37 -14.88 -2.73 -6.16
C ASP A 37 -13.80 -3.78 -6.49
N VAL A 38 -12.51 -3.42 -6.42
CA VAL A 38 -11.40 -4.38 -6.60
C VAL A 38 -11.42 -5.42 -5.49
N LEU A 39 -11.61 -5.00 -4.24
CA LEU A 39 -11.63 -5.90 -3.08
C LEU A 39 -12.87 -6.80 -3.08
N ASP A 40 -14.04 -6.24 -3.39
CA ASP A 40 -15.27 -6.99 -3.64
C ASP A 40 -15.05 -8.08 -4.70
N ALA A 41 -14.42 -7.73 -5.83
CA ALA A 41 -14.20 -8.70 -6.89
C ALA A 41 -13.27 -9.85 -6.48
N VAL A 42 -12.28 -9.60 -5.62
CA VAL A 42 -11.43 -10.67 -5.07
C VAL A 42 -12.24 -11.55 -4.12
N GLU A 43 -12.99 -10.96 -3.19
CA GLU A 43 -13.81 -11.67 -2.21
C GLU A 43 -14.84 -12.59 -2.90
N HIS A 44 -15.50 -12.10 -3.96
CA HIS A 44 -16.50 -12.85 -4.72
C HIS A 44 -15.93 -13.83 -5.74
N GLY A 45 -14.61 -13.89 -5.92
CA GLY A 45 -13.97 -14.79 -6.90
C GLY A 45 -14.08 -14.34 -8.36
N GLU A 46 -14.45 -13.09 -8.58
CA GLU A 46 -14.45 -12.49 -9.92
C GLU A 46 -13.04 -12.25 -10.46
N VAL A 47 -12.05 -12.08 -9.58
CA VAL A 47 -10.62 -12.08 -9.90
C VAL A 47 -9.84 -12.93 -8.89
N ASP A 48 -8.64 -13.37 -9.29
CA ASP A 48 -7.78 -14.17 -8.41
C ASP A 48 -7.06 -13.29 -7.39
N LEU A 49 -6.64 -12.10 -7.83
CA LEU A 49 -5.84 -11.16 -7.05
C LEU A 49 -6.36 -9.73 -7.22
N GLY A 50 -6.27 -8.92 -6.18
CA GLY A 50 -6.54 -7.48 -6.22
C GLY A 50 -5.27 -6.69 -5.98
N PHE A 51 -5.05 -5.61 -6.71
CA PHE A 51 -3.90 -4.74 -6.56
C PHE A 51 -4.33 -3.31 -6.23
N VAL A 52 -4.06 -2.89 -5.00
CA VAL A 52 -4.62 -1.66 -4.41
C VAL A 52 -3.56 -0.82 -3.72
N ALA A 53 -3.69 0.51 -3.80
CA ALA A 53 -2.82 1.43 -3.06
C ALA A 53 -3.25 1.51 -1.59
N ILE A 54 -2.29 1.55 -0.67
CA ILE A 54 -2.56 1.61 0.78
C ILE A 54 -1.90 2.80 1.49
N GLU A 55 -0.89 3.40 0.88
CA GLU A 55 -0.12 4.51 1.46
C GLU A 55 0.61 5.29 0.36
N ASN A 56 0.69 6.61 0.51
CA ASN A 56 1.55 7.50 -0.26
C ASN A 56 2.43 8.32 0.70
N SER A 57 3.69 8.57 0.34
CA SER A 57 4.65 9.26 1.24
C SER A 57 4.35 10.74 1.46
N ILE A 58 3.55 11.37 0.59
CA ILE A 58 3.15 12.79 0.69
C ILE A 58 1.72 12.92 1.23
N GLU A 59 0.77 12.18 0.66
CA GLU A 59 -0.66 12.25 1.01
C GLU A 59 -1.05 11.39 2.22
N GLY A 60 -0.15 10.51 2.67
CA GLY A 60 -0.38 9.58 3.77
C GLY A 60 -1.20 8.35 3.39
N ALA A 61 -1.93 7.79 4.35
CA ALA A 61 -2.66 6.55 4.18
C ALA A 61 -3.80 6.67 3.14
N VAL A 62 -3.93 5.66 2.28
CA VAL A 62 -5.11 5.50 1.40
C VAL A 62 -6.23 4.89 2.25
N ASN A 63 -6.90 5.76 3.00
CA ASN A 63 -7.86 5.37 4.04
C ASN A 63 -8.95 4.43 3.55
N LEU A 64 -9.44 4.60 2.32
CA LEU A 64 -10.52 3.76 1.79
C LEU A 64 -10.08 2.30 1.68
N SER A 65 -8.95 2.01 1.03
CA SER A 65 -8.43 0.64 0.90
C SER A 65 -8.14 0.01 2.27
N GLN A 66 -7.55 0.78 3.18
CA GLN A 66 -7.23 0.34 4.54
C GLN A 66 -8.50 0.01 5.34
N ASP A 67 -9.52 0.85 5.25
CA ASP A 67 -10.80 0.64 5.93
C ASP A 67 -11.54 -0.57 5.36
N GLU A 68 -11.59 -0.74 4.04
CA GLU A 68 -12.23 -1.89 3.41
C GLU A 68 -11.58 -3.20 3.85
N LEU A 69 -10.24 -3.28 3.79
CA LEU A 69 -9.49 -4.45 4.27
C LEU A 69 -9.71 -4.69 5.77
N ALA A 70 -9.79 -3.62 6.57
CA ALA A 70 -9.98 -3.74 8.01
C ALA A 70 -11.39 -4.22 8.38
N PHE A 71 -12.43 -3.65 7.76
CA PHE A 71 -13.80 -3.75 8.24
C PHE A 71 -14.72 -4.63 7.40
N ASN A 72 -14.52 -4.70 6.09
CA ASN A 72 -15.51 -5.25 5.16
C ASN A 72 -15.09 -6.55 4.47
N HIS A 73 -13.79 -6.88 4.46
CA HIS A 73 -13.28 -8.07 3.76
C HIS A 73 -12.34 -8.92 4.60
N ASP A 74 -12.34 -10.23 4.43
CA ASP A 74 -11.41 -11.15 5.10
C ASP A 74 -10.27 -11.59 4.16
N LEU A 75 -9.80 -10.65 3.35
CA LEU A 75 -8.69 -10.82 2.40
C LEU A 75 -7.33 -10.77 3.10
N LEU A 76 -6.36 -11.46 2.51
CA LEU A 76 -4.98 -11.52 2.97
C LEU A 76 -4.05 -10.85 1.96
N ILE A 77 -3.22 -9.93 2.45
CA ILE A 77 -2.13 -9.32 1.70
C ILE A 77 -1.05 -10.38 1.46
N GLN A 78 -0.68 -10.54 0.19
CA GLN A 78 0.27 -11.53 -0.32
C GLN A 78 1.62 -10.92 -0.69
N ARG A 79 1.66 -9.63 -0.98
CA ARG A 79 2.86 -8.91 -1.42
C ARG A 79 2.63 -7.40 -1.27
N GLU A 80 3.69 -6.64 -1.03
CA GLU A 80 3.69 -5.20 -1.26
C GLU A 80 4.64 -4.80 -2.40
N VAL A 81 4.32 -3.71 -3.08
CA VAL A 81 5.10 -3.10 -4.16
C VAL A 81 5.17 -1.60 -3.88
N VAL A 82 6.36 -1.02 -3.92
CA VAL A 82 6.56 0.42 -3.77
C VAL A 82 7.00 0.99 -5.12
N LEU A 83 6.32 2.03 -5.58
CA LEU A 83 6.63 2.74 -6.82
C LEU A 83 7.01 4.18 -6.50
N ASP A 84 8.14 4.63 -7.06
CA ASP A 84 8.49 6.05 -7.13
C ASP A 84 7.56 6.76 -8.12
N ILE A 85 6.81 7.75 -7.63
CA ILE A 85 5.84 8.50 -8.42
C ILE A 85 6.55 9.63 -9.16
N GLU A 86 6.76 9.43 -10.45
CA GLU A 86 7.13 10.48 -11.40
C GLU A 86 5.91 10.99 -12.16
N HIS A 87 5.80 12.31 -12.27
CA HIS A 87 4.86 12.96 -13.18
C HIS A 87 5.62 13.46 -14.40
N CYS A 88 5.04 13.24 -15.58
CA CYS A 88 5.51 13.75 -16.85
C CYS A 88 4.49 14.77 -17.39
N LEU A 89 4.98 15.84 -18.02
CA LEU A 89 4.16 16.64 -18.92
C LEU A 89 4.14 15.95 -20.28
N MET A 90 2.96 15.61 -20.79
CA MET A 90 2.81 14.93 -22.08
C MET A 90 1.72 15.57 -22.93
N ALA A 91 1.87 15.51 -24.25
CA ALA A 91 0.95 16.13 -25.20
C ALA A 91 0.90 15.35 -26.53
N PRO A 92 -0.13 15.56 -27.38
CA PRO A 92 -0.21 14.94 -28.69
C PRO A 92 1.03 15.22 -29.55
N LYS A 93 1.43 14.23 -30.35
CA LYS A 93 2.65 14.28 -31.15
C LYS A 93 2.81 15.57 -31.95
N GLY A 94 4.02 16.15 -31.88
CA GLY A 94 4.36 17.40 -32.55
C GLY A 94 3.89 18.67 -31.82
N THR A 95 3.22 18.57 -30.67
CA THR A 95 2.95 19.71 -29.78
C THR A 95 4.25 20.10 -29.07
N THR A 96 4.61 21.38 -29.08
CA THR A 96 5.73 21.90 -28.27
C THR A 96 5.23 22.47 -26.94
N ILE A 97 6.12 22.72 -25.98
CA ILE A 97 5.74 23.32 -24.70
C ILE A 97 5.06 24.69 -24.85
N ASP A 98 5.46 25.48 -25.85
CA ASP A 98 4.89 26.80 -26.12
C ASP A 98 3.49 26.75 -26.75
N ASP A 99 3.11 25.58 -27.30
CA ASP A 99 1.79 25.36 -27.88
C ASP A 99 0.72 25.03 -26.82
N VAL A 100 1.14 24.67 -25.60
CA VAL A 100 0.27 24.17 -24.54
C VAL A 100 -0.61 25.29 -23.99
N LYS A 101 -1.93 25.15 -24.14
CA LYS A 101 -2.93 26.10 -23.65
C LYS A 101 -3.71 25.57 -22.45
N VAL A 102 -3.82 24.25 -22.34
CA VAL A 102 -4.57 23.58 -21.28
C VAL A 102 -3.76 22.41 -20.74
N VAL A 103 -3.68 22.29 -19.42
CA VAL A 103 -3.06 21.16 -18.72
C VAL A 103 -4.14 20.39 -17.95
N LEU A 104 -4.26 19.10 -18.22
CA LEU A 104 -5.28 18.20 -17.67
C LEU A 104 -4.66 17.25 -16.64
N SER A 105 -5.20 17.22 -15.43
CA SER A 105 -4.90 16.16 -14.46
C SER A 105 -5.87 16.19 -13.28
N ILE A 106 -5.74 15.22 -12.38
CA ILE A 106 -6.37 15.29 -11.06
C ILE A 106 -5.71 16.40 -10.21
N PRO A 107 -6.47 17.17 -9.41
CA PRO A 107 -5.93 18.31 -8.67
C PRO A 107 -4.68 18.02 -7.84
N ILE A 108 -4.62 16.81 -7.23
CA ILE A 108 -3.48 16.40 -6.41
C ILE A 108 -2.17 16.34 -7.21
N ALA A 109 -2.21 15.85 -8.45
CA ALA A 109 -1.02 15.75 -9.30
C ALA A 109 -0.57 17.13 -9.80
N THR A 110 -1.50 18.01 -10.17
CA THR A 110 -1.16 19.39 -10.55
C THR A 110 -0.62 20.20 -9.38
N ALA A 111 -1.09 19.96 -8.15
CA ALA A 111 -0.55 20.60 -6.95
C ALA A 111 0.89 20.14 -6.67
N GLN A 112 1.19 18.87 -6.90
CA GLN A 112 2.53 18.30 -6.79
C GLN A 112 3.50 18.77 -7.89
N CYS A 113 3.02 19.43 -8.95
CA CYS A 113 3.84 19.98 -10.04
C CYS A 113 3.69 21.51 -10.17
N HIS A 114 3.19 22.17 -9.12
CA HIS A 114 2.80 23.58 -9.17
C HIS A 114 3.97 24.49 -9.55
N THR A 115 5.17 24.24 -9.03
CA THR A 115 6.35 25.05 -9.32
C THR A 115 6.75 24.97 -10.78
N PHE A 116 6.73 23.76 -11.36
CA PHE A 116 6.99 23.57 -12.79
C PHE A 116 5.94 24.30 -13.64
N LEU A 117 4.65 24.05 -13.39
CA LEU A 117 3.55 24.63 -14.15
C LEU A 117 3.58 26.16 -14.11
N ARG A 118 3.82 26.74 -12.93
CA ARG A 118 3.93 28.20 -12.76
C ARG A 118 5.10 28.80 -13.53
N ASN A 119 6.23 28.11 -13.60
CA ASN A 119 7.45 28.65 -14.22
C ASN A 119 7.50 28.45 -15.74
N ARG A 120 6.97 27.33 -16.23
CA ARG A 120 7.07 26.94 -17.66
C ARG A 120 5.77 27.15 -18.43
N LEU A 121 4.62 27.09 -17.76
CA LEU A 121 3.29 27.10 -18.37
C LEU A 121 2.36 28.11 -17.69
N SER A 122 2.90 29.27 -17.27
CA SER A 122 2.13 30.32 -16.58
C SER A 122 0.92 30.86 -17.36
N HIS A 123 0.90 30.64 -18.67
CA HIS A 123 -0.17 31.05 -19.59
C HIS A 123 -1.23 29.96 -19.81
N ALA A 124 -0.95 28.71 -19.44
CA ALA A 124 -1.85 27.58 -19.66
C ALA A 124 -2.91 27.49 -18.55
N GLU A 125 -4.13 27.14 -18.94
CA GLU A 125 -5.22 26.87 -18.01
C GLU A 125 -5.07 25.45 -17.42
N VAL A 126 -5.11 25.31 -16.10
CA VAL A 126 -5.16 23.99 -15.44
C VAL A 126 -6.61 23.54 -15.30
N ARG A 127 -6.95 22.40 -15.89
CA ARG A 127 -8.30 21.80 -15.84
C ARG A 127 -8.28 20.47 -15.12
N ALA A 128 -9.26 20.28 -14.23
CA ALA A 128 -9.39 19.06 -13.45
C ALA A 128 -9.90 17.89 -14.31
N ALA A 129 -9.31 16.72 -14.09
CA ALA A 129 -9.80 15.41 -14.48
C ALA A 129 -10.01 14.53 -13.23
N ASN A 130 -10.68 13.39 -13.39
CA ASN A 130 -10.94 12.45 -12.30
C ASN A 130 -9.73 11.56 -11.97
N SER A 131 -8.73 11.48 -12.87
CA SER A 131 -7.45 10.81 -12.63
C SER A 131 -6.35 11.40 -13.52
N THR A 132 -5.09 11.11 -13.18
CA THR A 132 -3.94 11.45 -14.04
C THR A 132 -4.05 10.79 -15.42
N ALA A 133 -4.40 9.51 -15.44
CA ALA A 133 -4.58 8.72 -16.66
C ALA A 133 -5.74 9.22 -17.53
N GLU A 134 -6.86 9.61 -16.92
CA GLU A 134 -7.94 10.27 -17.66
C GLU A 134 -7.48 11.59 -18.27
N GLY A 135 -6.67 12.39 -17.54
CA GLY A 135 -6.07 13.60 -18.08
C GLY A 135 -5.26 13.34 -19.35
N ALA A 136 -4.43 12.28 -19.35
CA ALA A 136 -3.66 11.87 -20.53
C ALA A 136 -4.57 11.43 -21.69
N ARG A 137 -5.56 10.57 -21.44
CA ARG A 137 -6.55 10.17 -22.45
C ARG A 137 -7.26 11.38 -23.07
N LEU A 138 -7.70 12.32 -22.24
CA LEU A 138 -8.37 13.54 -22.70
C LEU A 138 -7.45 14.44 -23.51
N ALA A 139 -6.17 14.58 -23.13
CA ALA A 139 -5.19 15.33 -23.93
C ALA A 139 -5.02 14.71 -25.32
N ALA A 140 -4.98 13.38 -25.41
CA ALA A 140 -4.93 12.65 -26.69
C ALA A 140 -6.17 12.91 -27.56
N GLU A 141 -7.37 12.85 -26.96
CA GLU A 141 -8.66 13.03 -27.66
C GLU A 141 -8.92 14.47 -28.11
N LEU A 142 -8.55 15.45 -27.28
CA LEU A 142 -8.76 16.88 -27.56
C LEU A 142 -7.72 17.44 -28.54
N GLY A 143 -6.55 16.80 -28.63
CA GLY A 143 -5.53 17.14 -29.62
C GLY A 143 -4.72 18.40 -29.28
N HIS A 144 -4.09 18.97 -30.32
CA HIS A 144 -3.08 20.01 -30.22
C HIS A 144 -3.43 21.14 -29.24
N GLY A 145 -2.47 21.53 -28.39
CA GLY A 145 -2.62 22.56 -27.37
C GLY A 145 -3.20 22.07 -26.04
N HIS A 146 -3.53 20.78 -25.92
CA HIS A 146 -3.85 20.12 -24.66
C HIS A 146 -2.67 19.24 -24.24
N ALA A 147 -2.26 19.40 -22.99
CA ALA A 147 -1.27 18.55 -22.35
C ALA A 147 -1.87 17.92 -21.10
N ALA A 148 -1.20 16.90 -20.56
CA ALA A 148 -1.55 16.26 -19.31
C ALA A 148 -0.34 16.13 -18.39
N VAL A 149 -0.61 16.16 -17.09
CA VAL A 149 0.33 15.72 -16.06
C VAL A 149 -0.07 14.30 -15.66
N ALA A 150 0.75 13.31 -16.01
CA ALA A 150 0.42 11.91 -15.80
C ALA A 150 1.68 11.01 -15.65
N PRO A 151 1.52 9.76 -15.18
CA PRO A 151 2.61 8.80 -15.09
C PRO A 151 3.15 8.48 -16.48
N ARG A 152 4.45 8.18 -16.58
CA ARG A 152 5.13 7.86 -17.85
C ARG A 152 4.40 6.81 -18.68
N LEU A 153 3.84 5.79 -18.04
CA LEU A 153 3.07 4.73 -18.72
C LEU A 153 1.91 5.27 -19.57
N SER A 154 1.28 6.38 -19.16
CA SER A 154 0.18 6.99 -19.92
C SER A 154 0.62 7.51 -21.29
N ALA A 155 1.87 7.93 -21.46
CA ALA A 155 2.35 8.46 -22.74
C ALA A 155 2.36 7.37 -23.82
N GLU A 156 2.87 6.18 -23.48
CA GLU A 156 2.86 5.02 -24.38
C GLU A 156 1.44 4.55 -24.70
N LEU A 157 0.58 4.45 -23.67
CA LEU A 157 -0.78 3.94 -23.83
C LEU A 157 -1.68 4.84 -24.69
N TYR A 158 -1.48 6.15 -24.64
CA TYR A 158 -2.32 7.13 -25.33
C TYR A 158 -1.63 7.81 -26.51
N ASP A 159 -0.48 7.29 -26.96
CA ASP A 159 0.31 7.78 -28.09
C ASP A 159 0.68 9.28 -27.99
N LEU A 160 1.14 9.69 -26.79
CA LEU A 160 1.55 11.06 -26.48
C LEU A 160 3.08 11.19 -26.44
N ASP A 161 3.59 12.36 -26.79
CA ASP A 161 4.99 12.72 -26.59
C ASP A 161 5.18 13.29 -25.17
N ILE A 162 6.23 12.86 -24.49
CA ILE A 162 6.67 13.46 -23.22
C ILE A 162 7.44 14.75 -23.55
N LEU A 163 6.91 15.89 -23.10
CA LEU A 163 7.52 17.20 -23.30
C LEU A 163 8.57 17.53 -22.24
N ASP A 164 8.34 17.07 -21.01
CA ASP A 164 9.28 17.17 -19.89
C ASP A 164 8.94 16.07 -18.88
N ASP A 165 9.93 15.53 -18.18
CA ASP A 165 9.75 14.47 -17.18
C ASP A 165 10.23 14.89 -15.80
N ASN A 166 9.88 14.10 -14.78
CA ASN A 166 10.24 14.37 -13.39
C ASN A 166 9.87 15.79 -12.93
N ILE A 167 8.68 16.27 -13.33
CA ILE A 167 8.24 17.65 -13.09
C ILE A 167 7.68 17.89 -11.67
N ASN A 168 7.83 16.90 -10.79
CA ASN A 168 7.39 16.95 -9.40
C ASN A 168 8.16 18.03 -8.62
N ASP A 169 7.46 18.75 -7.76
CA ASP A 169 8.06 19.76 -6.88
C ASP A 169 8.94 19.13 -5.78
N GLN A 170 8.63 17.89 -5.37
CA GLN A 170 9.34 17.14 -4.34
C GLN A 170 9.84 15.79 -4.85
N GLN A 171 11.08 15.45 -4.52
CA GLN A 171 11.66 14.12 -4.75
C GLN A 171 11.21 13.14 -3.65
N GLY A 172 11.23 11.85 -3.95
CA GLY A 172 10.87 10.80 -2.98
C GLY A 172 9.38 10.60 -2.76
N ASN A 173 8.53 11.06 -3.69
CA ASN A 173 7.11 10.69 -3.70
C ASN A 173 6.99 9.19 -4.01
N GLN A 174 6.52 8.40 -3.06
CA GLN A 174 6.40 6.96 -3.18
C GLN A 174 4.98 6.54 -2.86
N THR A 175 4.46 5.57 -3.61
CA THR A 175 3.19 4.93 -3.28
C THR A 175 3.41 3.44 -3.03
N ARG A 176 2.88 2.97 -1.90
CA ARG A 176 2.85 1.56 -1.53
C ARG A 176 1.54 0.94 -1.97
N PHE A 177 1.65 -0.10 -2.76
CA PHE A 177 0.58 -0.95 -3.22
C PHE A 177 0.69 -2.32 -2.57
N VAL A 178 -0.44 -3.01 -2.45
CA VAL A 178 -0.51 -4.39 -1.98
C VAL A 178 -1.29 -5.25 -2.95
N LEU A 179 -0.82 -6.49 -3.06
CA LEU A 179 -1.52 -7.58 -3.73
C LEU A 179 -2.32 -8.35 -2.68
N VAL A 180 -3.61 -8.54 -2.89
CA VAL A 180 -4.51 -9.23 -1.96
C VAL A 180 -5.17 -10.44 -2.61
N ALA A 181 -5.45 -11.45 -1.80
CA ALA A 181 -6.11 -12.70 -2.19
C ALA A 181 -7.08 -13.16 -1.09
N ARG A 182 -7.99 -14.09 -1.41
CA ARG A 182 -8.94 -14.67 -0.43
C ARG A 182 -8.26 -15.54 0.62
N ASP A 183 -7.20 -16.23 0.22
CA ASP A 183 -6.48 -17.15 1.09
C ASP A 183 -4.98 -17.18 0.75
N GLY A 184 -4.23 -17.92 1.56
CA GLY A 184 -2.79 -18.06 1.43
C GLY A 184 -2.02 -17.09 2.32
N VAL A 185 -0.89 -17.59 2.84
CA VAL A 185 0.17 -16.78 3.43
C VAL A 185 1.45 -17.21 2.72
N PRO A 186 2.17 -16.30 2.04
CA PRO A 186 3.46 -16.61 1.42
C PRO A 186 4.44 -17.25 2.39
N ALA A 187 5.46 -17.92 1.85
CA ALA A 187 6.56 -18.39 2.68
C ALA A 187 7.38 -17.20 3.21
N PRO A 188 7.94 -17.28 4.43
CA PRO A 188 8.79 -16.22 4.97
C PRO A 188 10.03 -16.04 4.10
N THR A 189 10.42 -14.78 3.91
CA THR A 189 11.62 -14.39 3.17
C THR A 189 12.75 -13.91 4.08
N GLY A 190 12.45 -13.64 5.36
CA GLY A 190 13.35 -12.99 6.30
C GLY A 190 13.31 -11.46 6.21
N HIS A 191 12.71 -10.91 5.15
CA HIS A 191 12.38 -9.49 4.99
C HIS A 191 10.88 -9.37 4.73
N ASP A 192 10.11 -9.65 5.78
CA ASP A 192 8.66 -9.75 5.72
C ASP A 192 8.00 -8.70 6.61
N ARG A 193 6.77 -8.37 6.24
CA ARG A 193 5.86 -7.52 6.98
C ARG A 193 4.58 -8.27 7.32
N THR A 194 4.04 -8.00 8.50
CA THR A 194 2.75 -8.50 8.95
C THR A 194 1.81 -7.35 9.24
N ALA A 195 0.61 -7.41 8.67
CA ALA A 195 -0.44 -6.42 8.87
C ALA A 195 -1.53 -6.97 9.80
N LEU A 196 -1.98 -6.15 10.76
CA LEU A 196 -2.97 -6.51 11.77
C LEU A 196 -3.97 -5.37 11.97
N VAL A 197 -5.22 -5.72 12.34
CA VAL A 197 -6.16 -4.77 12.94
C VAL A 197 -6.43 -5.18 14.37
N ILE A 198 -6.13 -4.30 15.31
CA ILE A 198 -6.21 -4.56 16.74
C ILE A 198 -7.31 -3.70 17.34
N TYR A 199 -8.39 -4.35 17.77
CA TYR A 199 -9.52 -3.72 18.45
C TYR A 199 -9.25 -3.76 19.95
N GLN A 200 -9.23 -2.58 20.56
CA GLN A 200 -9.06 -2.47 22.00
C GLN A 200 -10.25 -3.13 22.71
N ARG A 201 -9.99 -3.68 23.91
CA ARG A 201 -11.08 -4.21 24.74
C ARG A 201 -11.93 -3.10 25.36
N ALA A 202 -11.27 -1.99 25.70
CA ALA A 202 -11.87 -0.76 26.16
C ALA A 202 -10.94 0.41 25.76
N ASP A 203 -11.52 1.56 25.42
CA ASP A 203 -10.78 2.80 25.26
C ASP A 203 -10.53 3.43 26.63
N GLU A 204 -9.36 3.14 27.19
CA GLU A 204 -8.92 3.64 28.49
C GLU A 204 -7.44 4.06 28.45
N PRO A 205 -7.01 4.98 29.32
CA PRO A 205 -5.62 5.40 29.41
C PRO A 205 -4.66 4.20 29.54
N GLY A 206 -3.68 4.10 28.64
CA GLY A 206 -2.71 3.01 28.61
C GLY A 206 -3.09 1.85 27.68
N SER A 207 -4.30 1.82 27.11
CA SER A 207 -4.75 0.75 26.22
C SER A 207 -3.88 0.63 24.96
N LEU A 208 -3.54 1.74 24.28
CA LEU A 208 -2.56 1.72 23.18
C LEU A 208 -1.16 1.29 23.63
N ILE A 209 -0.68 1.77 24.78
CA ILE A 209 0.62 1.38 25.32
C ILE A 209 0.69 -0.14 25.54
N SER A 210 -0.39 -0.75 26.03
CA SER A 210 -0.47 -2.20 26.21
C SER A 210 -0.27 -2.97 24.89
N ILE A 211 -0.76 -2.44 23.77
CA ILE A 211 -0.57 -3.02 22.44
C ILE A 211 0.90 -2.86 22.00
N LEU A 212 1.43 -1.64 22.10
CA LEU A 212 2.80 -1.34 21.65
C LEU A 212 3.86 -2.11 22.45
N GLN A 213 3.60 -2.36 23.74
CA GLN A 213 4.47 -3.16 24.61
C GLN A 213 4.63 -4.60 24.12
N GLU A 214 3.62 -5.20 23.49
CA GLU A 214 3.73 -6.57 22.97
C GLU A 214 4.77 -6.70 21.85
N PHE A 215 4.89 -5.67 21.01
CA PHE A 215 5.90 -5.60 19.97
C PHE A 215 7.27 -5.19 20.52
N ALA A 216 7.29 -4.13 21.34
CA ALA A 216 8.52 -3.57 21.89
C ALA A 216 9.28 -4.58 22.78
N ALA A 217 8.57 -5.34 23.62
CA ALA A 217 9.18 -6.36 24.49
C ALA A 217 9.91 -7.46 23.70
N ARG A 218 9.52 -7.66 22.44
CA ARG A 218 10.09 -8.67 21.53
C ARG A 218 10.98 -8.05 20.45
N ARG A 219 11.28 -6.75 20.56
CA ARG A 219 12.07 -5.97 19.60
C ARG A 219 11.53 -6.03 18.16
N ILE A 220 10.21 -6.12 18.03
CA ILE A 220 9.54 -6.08 16.74
C ILE A 220 9.33 -4.61 16.37
N ASN A 221 9.87 -4.21 15.23
CA ASN A 221 9.70 -2.85 14.71
C ASN A 221 8.30 -2.69 14.10
N LEU A 222 7.70 -1.51 14.26
CA LEU A 222 6.44 -1.15 13.63
C LEU A 222 6.72 -0.09 12.57
N SER A 223 6.44 -0.42 11.31
CA SER A 223 6.64 0.51 10.19
C SER A 223 5.49 1.50 10.04
N ASN A 224 4.29 1.15 10.51
CA ASN A 224 3.12 2.03 10.46
C ASN A 224 2.10 1.65 11.55
N LEU A 225 1.40 2.66 12.09
CA LEU A 225 0.37 2.57 13.11
C LEU A 225 -0.71 3.62 12.82
N LEU A 226 -1.91 3.18 12.45
CA LEU A 226 -3.04 4.04 12.13
C LEU A 226 -4.19 3.80 13.11
N SER A 227 -4.68 4.86 13.77
CA SER A 227 -5.91 4.79 14.56
C SER A 227 -7.13 5.00 13.66
N ARG A 228 -8.13 4.13 13.79
CA ARG A 228 -9.38 4.19 13.02
C ARG A 228 -10.59 4.01 13.95
N PRO A 229 -11.65 4.84 13.84
CA PRO A 229 -12.89 4.59 14.57
C PRO A 229 -13.54 3.30 14.06
N THR A 230 -14.05 2.46 14.96
CA THR A 230 -14.58 1.12 14.62
C THR A 230 -15.89 1.15 13.85
N LYS A 231 -16.54 2.32 13.73
CA LYS A 231 -17.86 2.54 13.07
C LYS A 231 -19.04 1.80 13.70
N ASP A 232 -18.82 0.92 14.69
CA ASP A 232 -19.83 0.07 15.33
C ASP A 232 -20.35 0.58 16.69
N GLY A 233 -19.71 1.60 17.30
CA GLY A 233 -19.96 1.98 18.72
C GLY A 233 -20.11 3.46 19.04
N GLY A 234 -20.08 4.36 18.05
CA GLY A 234 -20.08 5.82 18.27
C GLY A 234 -18.69 6.40 18.55
N LEU A 235 -18.62 7.63 19.06
CA LEU A 235 -17.34 8.31 19.36
C LEU A 235 -16.67 7.64 20.58
N GLY A 236 -15.43 7.18 20.42
CA GLY A 236 -14.62 6.61 21.52
C GLY A 236 -14.10 5.21 21.25
N ASP A 237 -14.72 4.44 20.35
CA ASP A 237 -14.23 3.11 20.02
C ASP A 237 -13.26 3.15 18.83
N TYR A 238 -12.01 2.81 19.09
CA TYR A 238 -10.94 2.77 18.10
C TYR A 238 -10.37 1.37 17.90
N CYS A 239 -9.86 1.15 16.70
CA CYS A 239 -8.95 0.07 16.40
C CYS A 239 -7.67 0.64 15.80
N PHE A 240 -6.61 -0.16 15.85
CA PHE A 240 -5.32 0.20 15.28
C PHE A 240 -4.97 -0.74 14.15
N ILE A 241 -4.70 -0.18 12.97
CA ILE A 241 -4.07 -0.91 11.87
C ILE A 241 -2.57 -0.81 12.07
N VAL A 242 -1.91 -1.95 12.21
CA VAL A 242 -0.49 -2.06 12.53
C VAL A 242 0.22 -2.82 11.43
N TYR A 243 1.36 -2.29 11.00
CA TYR A 243 2.30 -2.96 10.11
C TYR A 243 3.59 -3.20 10.90
N ALA A 244 3.91 -4.48 11.11
CA ALA A 244 5.03 -4.93 11.92
C ALA A 244 6.04 -5.68 11.05
N ASP A 245 7.33 -5.46 11.30
CA ASP A 245 8.39 -6.21 10.64
C ASP A 245 8.44 -7.62 11.23
N GLY A 246 8.13 -8.62 10.41
CA GLY A 246 8.00 -10.01 10.86
C GLY A 246 7.12 -10.82 9.93
N HIS A 247 7.33 -12.13 9.91
CA HIS A 247 6.39 -13.09 9.36
C HIS A 247 5.63 -13.83 10.48
N ILE A 248 4.39 -14.26 10.24
CA ILE A 248 3.63 -15.08 11.23
C ILE A 248 4.30 -16.41 11.58
N ALA A 249 5.27 -16.84 10.75
CA ALA A 249 6.10 -18.01 11.01
C ALA A 249 7.24 -17.73 12.01
N ASP A 250 7.57 -16.46 12.26
CA ASP A 250 8.61 -16.05 13.20
C ASP A 250 8.06 -16.22 14.63
N GLU A 251 8.82 -16.89 15.50
CA GLU A 251 8.36 -17.28 16.84
C GLU A 251 7.99 -16.06 17.69
N LEU A 252 8.84 -15.02 17.65
CA LEU A 252 8.61 -13.76 18.36
C LEU A 252 7.34 -13.04 17.90
N LEU A 253 7.10 -12.97 16.59
CA LEU A 253 5.90 -12.31 16.07
C LEU A 253 4.65 -13.12 16.37
N ALA A 254 4.70 -14.44 16.20
CA ALA A 254 3.60 -15.33 16.56
C ALA A 254 3.25 -15.21 18.06
N ASP A 255 4.25 -15.11 18.94
CA ASP A 255 4.04 -14.89 20.37
C ASP A 255 3.43 -13.51 20.68
N ALA A 256 3.88 -12.44 20.01
CA ALA A 256 3.25 -11.12 20.12
C ALA A 256 1.76 -11.17 19.74
N ILE A 257 1.44 -11.80 18.62
CA ILE A 257 0.05 -11.92 18.12
C ILE A 257 -0.80 -12.77 19.06
N ARG A 258 -0.27 -13.88 19.62
CA ARG A 258 -0.97 -14.68 20.64
C ARG A 258 -1.30 -13.84 21.88
N SER A 259 -0.34 -13.07 22.37
CA SER A 259 -0.53 -12.19 23.54
C SER A 259 -1.58 -11.11 23.26
N LEU A 260 -1.52 -10.46 22.10
CA LEU A 260 -2.52 -9.47 21.66
C LEU A 260 -3.92 -10.10 21.56
N ARG A 261 -4.04 -11.28 20.94
CA ARG A 261 -5.31 -11.99 20.80
C ARG A 261 -5.92 -12.40 22.15
N ALA A 262 -5.09 -12.64 23.17
CA ALA A 262 -5.54 -12.98 24.52
C ALA A 262 -5.96 -11.75 25.35
N LYS A 263 -5.34 -10.58 25.13
CA LYS A 263 -5.53 -9.38 25.95
C LYS A 263 -6.54 -8.38 25.36
N GLN A 264 -6.58 -8.28 24.03
CA GLN A 264 -7.37 -7.28 23.30
C GLN A 264 -8.75 -7.80 22.93
N GLY A 265 -9.66 -6.90 22.53
CA GLY A 265 -11.05 -7.26 22.22
C GLY A 265 -11.17 -8.13 20.97
N ARG A 266 -10.45 -7.76 19.91
CA ARG A 266 -10.34 -8.54 18.66
C ARG A 266 -9.00 -8.24 17.99
N VAL A 267 -8.41 -9.26 17.37
CA VAL A 267 -7.24 -9.10 16.49
C VAL A 267 -7.57 -9.74 15.15
N LYS A 268 -7.59 -8.96 14.09
CA LYS A 268 -7.73 -9.41 12.70
C LYS A 268 -6.34 -9.47 12.08
N PHE A 269 -6.04 -10.59 11.43
CA PHE A 269 -4.82 -10.78 10.67
C PHE A 269 -5.08 -10.41 9.22
N LEU A 270 -4.26 -9.53 8.63
CA LEU A 270 -4.38 -9.09 7.25
C LEU A 270 -3.31 -9.71 6.34
N GLY A 271 -2.44 -10.59 6.85
CA GLY A 271 -1.40 -11.25 6.08
C GLY A 271 0.01 -11.01 6.63
N SER A 272 0.90 -11.93 6.28
CA SER A 272 2.36 -11.81 6.40
C SER A 272 2.94 -12.02 5.02
N TYR A 273 3.78 -11.11 4.54
CA TYR A 273 4.17 -11.07 3.13
C TYR A 273 5.56 -10.43 2.95
N PRO A 274 6.23 -10.67 1.81
CA PRO A 274 7.51 -10.05 1.51
C PRO A 274 7.39 -8.52 1.49
N ALA A 275 8.26 -7.84 2.23
CA ALA A 275 8.37 -6.39 2.23
C ALA A 275 9.12 -5.90 0.98
N ALA A 276 8.77 -4.71 0.50
CA ALA A 276 9.42 -4.09 -0.64
C ALA A 276 10.79 -3.51 -0.26
N GLY A 277 11.75 -3.57 -1.20
CA GLY A 277 13.11 -3.06 -1.02
C GLY A 277 14.11 -4.07 -0.46
N ASP A 278 15.38 -3.69 -0.46
CA ASP A 278 16.48 -4.54 -0.01
C ASP A 278 16.80 -4.32 1.49
N GLN A 279 16.55 -5.36 2.29
CA GLN A 279 17.03 -5.65 3.65
C GLN A 279 16.43 -4.95 4.90
N ALA A 280 16.22 -5.79 5.93
CA ALA A 280 16.61 -5.56 7.33
C ALA A 280 16.74 -6.90 8.10
N THR A 281 17.58 -7.84 7.63
CA THR A 281 17.60 -9.24 8.11
C THR A 281 18.40 -9.44 9.41
N GLU A 282 19.51 -8.74 9.60
CA GLU A 282 20.51 -9.07 10.64
C GLU A 282 20.01 -8.86 12.09
N ALA A 283 19.18 -7.84 12.34
CA ALA A 283 18.71 -7.56 13.70
C ALA A 283 17.70 -8.61 14.20
N ARG A 284 16.92 -9.19 13.27
CA ARG A 284 15.85 -10.15 13.57
C ARG A 284 16.39 -11.55 13.80
N GLU A 285 17.32 -12.02 12.96
CA GLU A 285 18.00 -13.31 13.15
C GLU A 285 18.65 -13.42 14.53
N ASN A 286 19.28 -12.35 15.00
CA ASN A 286 19.90 -12.28 16.32
C ASN A 286 18.87 -12.28 17.48
N ALA A 287 17.65 -11.80 17.27
CA ALA A 287 16.60 -11.85 18.27
C ALA A 287 16.03 -13.28 18.40
N ASP A 288 15.77 -13.94 17.28
CA ASP A 288 15.24 -15.31 17.25
C ASP A 288 16.22 -16.32 17.85
N ALA A 289 17.52 -16.21 17.55
CA ALA A 289 18.53 -17.11 18.13
C ALA A 289 18.58 -17.02 19.66
N ARG A 290 18.54 -15.80 20.21
CA ARG A 290 18.51 -15.58 21.66
C ARG A 290 17.21 -16.08 22.30
N TRP A 291 16.09 -15.98 21.59
CA TRP A 291 14.83 -16.49 22.07
C TRP A 291 14.80 -18.02 22.11
N ARG A 292 15.31 -18.69 21.08
CA ARG A 292 15.43 -20.16 21.05
C ARG A 292 16.31 -20.69 22.17
N ASP A 293 17.45 -20.06 22.42
CA ASP A 293 18.32 -20.40 23.55
C ASP A 293 17.57 -20.27 24.89
N ALA A 294 16.80 -19.19 25.06
CA ALA A 294 15.96 -19.01 26.24
C ALA A 294 14.83 -20.06 26.34
N ASP A 295 14.17 -20.42 25.24
CA ASP A 295 13.12 -21.44 25.22
C ASP A 295 13.68 -22.83 25.53
N ASP A 296 14.81 -23.21 24.93
CA ASP A 296 15.51 -24.46 25.20
C ASP A 296 15.94 -24.55 26.68
N TRP A 297 16.45 -23.44 27.24
CA TRP A 297 16.76 -23.37 28.66
C TRP A 297 15.51 -23.55 29.54
N VAL A 298 14.40 -22.87 29.25
CA VAL A 298 13.14 -23.02 29.99
C VAL A 298 12.60 -24.45 29.88
N ARG A 299 12.61 -25.05 28.68
CA ARG A 299 12.23 -26.45 28.47
C ARG A 299 13.10 -27.40 29.30
N SER A 300 14.41 -27.15 29.38
CA SER A 300 15.32 -27.95 30.19
C SER A 300 14.96 -27.91 31.68
N LEU A 301 14.50 -26.76 32.20
CA LEU A 301 14.04 -26.63 33.58
C LEU A 301 12.70 -27.33 33.81
N GLN A 302 11.77 -27.22 32.86
CA GLN A 302 10.46 -27.90 32.94
C GLN A 302 10.60 -29.42 32.98
N GLN A 303 11.57 -29.99 32.27
CA GLN A 303 11.85 -31.43 32.31
C GLN A 303 12.34 -31.92 33.69
N GLN A 304 12.83 -31.04 34.55
CA GLN A 304 13.27 -31.38 35.92
C GLN A 304 12.09 -31.47 36.92
N ILE A 305 10.89 -31.09 36.50
CA ILE A 305 9.68 -31.21 37.34
C ILE A 305 9.41 -32.69 37.58
N ARG A 306 9.67 -33.15 38.81
CA ARG A 306 9.31 -34.50 39.25
C ARG A 306 7.79 -34.62 39.28
N ARG A 307 7.23 -35.55 38.50
CA ARG A 307 5.84 -35.97 38.64
C ARG A 307 5.71 -36.69 39.98
N GLY A 308 5.18 -35.99 40.98
CA GLY A 308 4.76 -36.55 42.26
C GLY A 308 3.46 -37.32 42.13
#